data_AF-B9JT35-F1
#
_entry.id   AF-B9JT35-F1
#
_cell.length_a   1.000
_cell.length_b   1.000
_cell.length_c   1.000
_cell.angle_alpha   90.00
_cell.angle_beta   90.00
_cell.angle_gamma   90.00
#
_symmetry.space_group_name_H-M   'P 1'
#
loop_
_entity.id
_entity.type
_entity.pdbx_description
1 polymer ?
#
loop_
_entity_poly.entity_id
_entity_poly.type
_entity_poly.pdbx_seq_one_letter_code
_entity_poly.pdbx_strand_id
1 'polypeptide(L)'
;MNVLLLSRVDNEILEDLATDTLLFRHDLVRKGPRHLSRFLRQNPVSVIVTADRVDADVLAEWSRAANKPVYVAVYGEAGTDKAWQRQLATSQITVLGPATSVVAAFRDAEQCICNDQFGGGVHTDLREEVTFIGAGIVNLITAHYAIEAGYSVRIIDARPDPRRKTDWRSLGCSAGGGDARMFTLSEMDNYNCRNIHGDMNWQFSRPVTERGWNVAPSSSLKEAERDWIASFESVPGWLAENYNDSIFRFNRESHPLWDDWIAREPELFAASGLQRDILRVYSDATHFQRSKSRQDRIGATLRNASLDEIAAEQPILRRAIEAGEISGGVYVQGFTLNLHRFMANLLDRYEGRGVVFEWNTEMTSMPTRFDGQVDHVVLSTGERVTGNLVISPGVYAGAAIAKTASHRQICGVLGAWLSLPDPQGLLRNSLKLARKNHVTEDANVTIGWGEQGERAAIIGSGYGFTGFNPNNIDEDLLNTIYDGLIDTAATCFPEQYQSLIEAGSLRETLKYCVRPWTPSGLGLFETYKSKACCVVLVGGHNTGGFAQAPAIASAILAAMRNNHHQMHIDYHTDRLSLMTQTDMWMT
;
A
#
# COMPACT_ATOMS: atom_id res chain seq x y z
N MET A 1 1.73 4.15 21.78
CA MET A 1 1.50 2.88 22.47
C MET A 1 2.77 2.58 23.21
N ASN A 2 2.83 2.73 24.53
CA ASN A 2 4.05 2.47 25.28
C ASN A 2 4.03 1.03 25.80
N VAL A 3 5.00 0.24 25.39
CA VAL A 3 5.05 -1.21 25.68
C VAL A 3 6.09 -1.48 26.74
N LEU A 4 5.69 -2.18 27.80
CA LEU A 4 6.61 -2.70 28.81
C LEU A 4 6.83 -4.19 28.57
N LEU A 5 8.05 -4.56 28.15
CA LEU A 5 8.46 -5.96 28.03
C LEU A 5 9.12 -6.42 29.34
N LEU A 6 8.45 -7.35 30.04
CA LEU A 6 8.85 -7.84 31.36
C LEU A 6 9.63 -9.15 31.33
N SER A 7 9.69 -9.83 30.20
CA SER A 7 10.38 -11.11 30.10
C SER A 7 11.69 -10.98 29.35
N ARG A 8 12.65 -11.84 29.70
CA ARG A 8 13.95 -11.88 29.02
C ARG A 8 13.75 -12.43 27.62
N VAL A 9 14.30 -11.73 26.63
CA VAL A 9 14.33 -12.14 25.22
C VAL A 9 15.76 -12.12 24.73
N ASP A 10 16.03 -12.85 23.66
CA ASP A 10 17.34 -12.83 22.99
C ASP A 10 17.61 -11.44 22.39
N ASN A 11 18.89 -11.05 22.30
CA ASN A 11 19.27 -9.72 21.82
C ASN A 11 18.82 -9.49 20.37
N GLU A 12 18.87 -10.51 19.52
CA GLU A 12 18.40 -10.43 18.12
C GLU A 12 16.90 -10.06 18.07
N ILE A 13 16.07 -10.72 18.90
CA ILE A 13 14.65 -10.40 19.01
C ILE A 13 14.43 -8.99 19.58
N LEU A 14 15.27 -8.58 20.52
CA LEU A 14 15.18 -7.24 21.09
C LEU A 14 15.50 -6.15 20.05
N GLU A 15 16.49 -6.38 19.18
CA GLU A 15 16.82 -5.49 18.06
C GLU A 15 15.66 -5.39 17.06
N ASP A 16 14.98 -6.51 16.77
CA ASP A 16 13.79 -6.53 15.90
C ASP A 16 12.59 -5.80 16.51
N LEU A 17 12.45 -5.83 17.83
CA LEU A 17 11.38 -5.16 18.58
C LEU A 17 11.69 -3.70 18.93
N ALA A 18 12.94 -3.28 18.82
CA ALA A 18 13.41 -1.97 19.30
C ALA A 18 12.61 -0.83 18.64
N THR A 19 11.96 -0.05 19.49
CA THR A 19 11.27 1.19 19.13
C THR A 19 11.44 2.18 20.26
N ASP A 20 11.24 3.47 19.98
CA ASP A 20 11.24 4.52 21.02
C ASP A 20 10.15 4.32 22.08
N THR A 21 9.16 3.47 21.80
CA THR A 21 8.03 3.19 22.69
C THR A 21 8.21 1.90 23.52
N LEU A 22 9.28 1.13 23.29
CA LEU A 22 9.56 -0.12 23.98
C LEU A 22 10.42 0.12 25.24
N LEU A 23 9.84 -0.15 26.40
CA LEU A 23 10.52 -0.18 27.69
C LEU A 23 10.88 -1.63 28.06
N PHE A 24 12.14 -2.02 27.84
CA PHE A 24 12.61 -3.35 28.21
C PHE A 24 13.10 -3.39 29.67
N ARG A 25 12.33 -4.04 30.56
CA ARG A 25 12.57 -4.01 32.03
C ARG A 25 12.30 -5.36 32.70
N HIS A 26 12.99 -6.40 32.23
CA HIS A 26 12.88 -7.75 32.80
C HIS A 26 13.32 -7.86 34.28
N ASP A 27 14.05 -6.86 34.79
CA ASP A 27 14.45 -6.78 36.19
C ASP A 27 13.29 -6.47 37.15
N LEU A 28 12.21 -5.84 36.66
CA LEU A 28 11.11 -5.37 37.52
C LEU A 28 10.33 -6.51 38.17
N VAL A 29 10.14 -7.63 37.46
CA VAL A 29 9.47 -8.82 38.01
C VAL A 29 10.27 -9.36 39.20
N ARG A 30 11.61 -9.39 39.10
CA ARG A 30 12.51 -9.88 40.17
C ARG A 30 12.58 -8.93 41.37
N LYS A 31 12.43 -7.62 41.14
CA LYS A 31 12.40 -6.60 42.20
C LYS A 31 11.07 -6.59 42.98
N GLY A 32 10.07 -7.32 42.50
CA GLY A 32 8.80 -7.56 43.17
C GLY A 32 7.71 -6.51 42.91
N PRO A 33 6.47 -6.79 43.37
CA PRO A 33 5.25 -6.04 43.00
C PRO A 33 5.32 -4.53 43.23
N ARG A 34 5.91 -4.09 44.35
CA ARG A 34 6.02 -2.66 44.70
C ARG A 34 6.84 -1.86 43.68
N HIS A 35 7.91 -2.44 43.14
CA HIS A 35 8.75 -1.76 42.15
C HIS A 35 8.05 -1.66 40.79
N LEU A 36 7.37 -2.72 40.37
CA LEU A 36 6.58 -2.72 39.14
C LEU A 36 5.41 -1.72 39.21
N SER A 37 4.65 -1.74 40.31
CA SER A 37 3.55 -0.78 40.55
C SER A 37 4.04 0.68 40.54
N ARG A 38 5.17 0.98 41.20
CA ARG A 38 5.78 2.32 41.14
C ARG A 38 6.18 2.69 39.70
N PHE A 39 6.81 1.78 38.97
CA PHE A 39 7.22 2.02 37.59
C PHE A 39 6.02 2.32 36.69
N LEU A 40 4.96 1.52 36.75
CA LEU A 40 3.74 1.70 35.96
C LEU A 40 3.01 3.02 36.26
N ARG A 41 3.11 3.56 37.48
CA ARG A 41 2.57 4.90 37.81
C ARG A 41 3.41 6.05 37.28
N GLN A 42 4.70 5.84 37.08
CA GLN A 42 5.65 6.87 36.69
C GLN A 42 5.90 6.93 35.18
N ASN A 43 5.45 5.92 34.44
CA ASN A 43 5.68 5.77 33.02
C ASN A 43 4.35 5.55 32.31
N PRO A 44 4.11 6.15 31.14
CA PRO A 44 2.82 6.10 30.45
C PRO A 44 2.56 4.76 29.73
N VAL A 45 2.80 3.63 30.40
CA VAL A 45 2.65 2.27 29.85
C VAL A 45 1.18 1.99 29.53
N SER A 46 0.91 1.55 28.31
CA SER A 46 -0.41 1.11 27.85
C SER A 46 -0.49 -0.41 27.64
N VAL A 47 0.64 -1.07 27.40
CA VAL A 47 0.72 -2.52 27.15
C VAL A 47 1.82 -3.14 28.00
N ILE A 48 1.52 -4.25 28.65
CA ILE A 48 2.51 -5.14 29.24
C ILE A 48 2.60 -6.40 28.38
N VAL A 49 3.82 -6.75 27.95
CA VAL A 49 4.12 -8.01 27.26
C VAL A 49 4.97 -8.89 28.18
N THR A 50 4.50 -10.10 28.47
CA THR A 50 5.12 -10.97 29.48
C THR A 50 4.91 -12.45 29.21
N ALA A 51 5.92 -13.27 29.50
CA ALA A 51 5.83 -14.72 29.65
C ALA A 51 5.63 -15.15 31.10
N ASP A 52 5.79 -14.22 32.04
CA ASP A 52 5.70 -14.44 33.48
C ASP A 52 4.36 -13.93 34.02
N ARG A 53 3.90 -14.53 35.13
CA ARG A 53 2.72 -14.04 35.84
C ARG A 53 2.99 -12.68 36.47
N VAL A 54 2.02 -11.78 36.32
CA VAL A 54 1.97 -10.48 36.99
C VAL A 54 0.90 -10.52 38.07
N ASP A 55 1.22 -9.91 39.21
CA ASP A 55 0.33 -9.80 40.36
C ASP A 55 -0.94 -9.01 39.99
N ALA A 56 -2.12 -9.54 40.32
CA ALA A 56 -3.41 -8.96 39.98
C ALA A 56 -3.63 -7.59 40.65
N ASP A 57 -3.13 -7.40 41.88
CA ASP A 57 -3.28 -6.15 42.61
C ASP A 57 -2.45 -5.03 41.95
N VAL A 58 -1.27 -5.37 41.43
CA VAL A 58 -0.43 -4.44 40.66
C VAL A 58 -1.14 -3.98 39.38
N LEU A 59 -1.76 -4.90 38.65
CA LEU A 59 -2.50 -4.58 37.42
C LEU A 59 -3.77 -3.76 37.72
N ALA A 60 -4.48 -4.07 38.81
CA ALA A 60 -5.62 -3.29 39.26
C ALA A 60 -5.24 -1.87 39.72
N GLU A 61 -4.07 -1.68 40.33
CA GLU A 61 -3.53 -0.34 40.62
C GLU A 61 -3.16 0.42 39.33
N TRP A 62 -2.50 -0.26 38.39
CA TRP A 62 -2.07 0.33 37.13
C TRP A 62 -3.26 0.81 36.27
N SER A 63 -4.26 -0.03 36.05
CA SER A 63 -5.47 0.33 35.28
C SER A 63 -6.21 1.53 35.87
N ARG A 64 -6.38 1.56 37.21
CA ARG A 64 -6.96 2.71 37.92
C ARG A 64 -6.14 4.00 37.74
N ALA A 65 -4.82 3.89 37.66
CA ALA A 65 -3.95 5.05 37.47
C ALA A 65 -3.91 5.53 36.00
N ALA A 66 -4.08 4.61 35.04
CA ALA A 66 -3.96 4.90 33.62
C ALA A 66 -5.12 5.75 33.07
N ASN A 67 -6.29 5.75 33.71
CA ASN A 67 -7.52 6.43 33.26
C ASN A 67 -7.94 6.10 31.81
N LYS A 68 -7.47 4.98 31.27
CA LYS A 68 -7.76 4.46 29.92
C LYS A 68 -7.64 2.94 29.91
N PRO A 69 -8.22 2.24 28.92
CA PRO A 69 -8.01 0.80 28.75
C PRO A 69 -6.51 0.47 28.67
N VAL A 70 -6.12 -0.59 29.36
CA VAL A 70 -4.75 -1.12 29.35
C VAL A 70 -4.74 -2.60 28.97
N TYR A 71 -3.61 -3.05 28.41
CA TYR A 71 -3.54 -4.36 27.76
C TYR A 71 -2.40 -5.20 28.36
N VAL A 72 -2.67 -6.49 28.57
CA VAL A 72 -1.66 -7.45 29.02
C VAL A 72 -1.59 -8.58 27.99
N ALA A 73 -0.54 -8.59 27.18
CA ALA A 73 -0.30 -9.65 26.20
C ALA A 73 0.64 -10.72 26.78
N VAL A 74 0.13 -11.95 26.86
CA VAL A 74 0.82 -13.07 27.48
C VAL A 74 1.26 -14.09 26.42
N TYR A 75 2.51 -14.55 26.54
CA TYR A 75 3.09 -15.59 25.68
C TYR A 75 3.75 -16.69 26.52
N GLY A 76 4.11 -17.82 25.89
CA GLY A 76 4.74 -18.93 26.59
C GLY A 76 3.82 -19.63 27.61
N GLU A 77 4.41 -20.26 28.63
CA GLU A 77 3.69 -21.13 29.57
C GLU A 77 2.62 -20.39 30.39
N ALA A 78 2.88 -19.16 30.86
CA ALA A 78 1.89 -18.39 31.61
C ALA A 78 0.65 -18.05 30.77
N GLY A 79 0.81 -17.94 29.44
CA GLY A 79 -0.29 -17.78 28.49
C GLY A 79 -1.24 -18.99 28.45
N THR A 80 -0.86 -20.15 28.98
CA THR A 80 -1.73 -21.34 28.96
C THR A 80 -2.69 -21.40 30.16
N ASP A 81 -2.44 -20.62 31.22
CA ASP A 81 -3.32 -20.57 32.40
C ASP A 81 -4.51 -19.62 32.19
N LYS A 82 -5.60 -20.19 31.65
CA LYS A 82 -6.86 -19.47 31.43
C LYS A 82 -7.54 -19.00 32.71
N ALA A 83 -7.28 -19.64 33.86
CA ALA A 83 -7.90 -19.24 35.12
C ALA A 83 -7.26 -17.93 35.62
N TRP A 84 -5.94 -17.84 35.56
CA TRP A 84 -5.20 -16.62 35.86
C TRP A 84 -5.58 -15.48 34.92
N GLN A 85 -5.69 -15.71 33.61
CA GLN A 85 -6.09 -14.65 32.67
C GLN A 85 -7.49 -14.09 32.96
N ARG A 86 -8.46 -14.95 33.28
CA ARG A 86 -9.81 -14.52 33.65
C ARG A 86 -9.83 -13.70 34.94
N GLN A 87 -8.94 -14.00 35.89
CA GLN A 87 -8.79 -13.23 37.12
C GLN A 87 -8.26 -11.81 36.85
N LEU A 88 -7.41 -11.65 35.83
CA LEU A 88 -6.83 -10.37 35.45
C LEU A 88 -7.77 -9.49 34.61
N ALA A 89 -8.63 -10.11 33.80
CA ALA A 89 -9.53 -9.38 32.94
C ALA A 89 -10.55 -8.57 33.75
N THR A 90 -10.59 -7.27 33.51
CA THR A 90 -11.57 -6.34 34.10
C THR A 90 -12.13 -5.44 33.02
N SER A 91 -13.10 -4.58 33.34
CA SER A 91 -13.60 -3.59 32.38
C SER A 91 -12.53 -2.60 31.88
N GLN A 92 -11.37 -2.53 32.54
CA GLN A 92 -10.25 -1.65 32.15
C GLN A 92 -8.99 -2.41 31.73
N ILE A 93 -8.93 -3.74 31.92
CA ILE A 93 -7.77 -4.58 31.60
C ILE A 93 -8.20 -5.64 30.59
N THR A 94 -7.66 -5.54 29.39
CA THR A 94 -7.81 -6.56 28.34
C THR A 94 -6.60 -7.48 28.37
N VAL A 95 -6.83 -8.79 28.51
CA VAL A 95 -5.77 -9.81 28.53
C VAL A 95 -5.78 -10.57 27.20
N LEU A 96 -4.63 -10.64 26.54
CA LEU A 96 -4.46 -11.22 25.21
C LEU A 96 -3.54 -12.43 25.28
N GLY A 97 -3.96 -13.58 24.73
CA GLY A 97 -3.12 -14.78 24.62
C GLY A 97 -3.86 -16.11 24.80
N PRO A 98 -3.13 -17.25 24.81
CA PRO A 98 -1.68 -17.35 24.64
C PRO A 98 -1.22 -17.00 23.23
N ALA A 99 -0.24 -16.09 23.13
CA ALA A 99 0.53 -15.90 21.91
C ALA A 99 1.67 -16.94 21.80
N THR A 100 2.00 -17.34 20.57
CA THR A 100 3.03 -18.35 20.30
C THR A 100 4.46 -17.83 20.45
N SER A 101 4.65 -16.51 20.41
CA SER A 101 5.94 -15.84 20.57
C SER A 101 5.75 -14.43 21.12
N VAL A 102 6.84 -13.78 21.53
CA VAL A 102 6.80 -12.36 21.94
C VAL A 102 6.36 -11.47 20.79
N VAL A 103 6.81 -11.72 19.56
CA VAL A 103 6.39 -10.95 18.37
C VAL A 103 4.89 -11.11 18.12
N ALA A 104 4.35 -12.33 18.26
CA ALA A 104 2.92 -12.56 18.15
C ALA A 104 2.13 -11.78 19.23
N ALA A 105 2.64 -11.72 20.47
CA ALA A 105 2.02 -10.95 21.54
C ALA A 105 1.99 -9.43 21.24
N PHE A 106 3.03 -8.89 20.60
CA PHE A 106 3.04 -7.49 20.14
C PHE A 106 2.00 -7.24 19.05
N ARG A 107 1.88 -8.16 18.08
CA ARG A 107 0.87 -8.07 17.01
C ARG A 107 -0.56 -8.13 17.57
N ASP A 108 -0.82 -9.05 18.50
CA ASP A 108 -2.13 -9.19 19.14
C ASP A 108 -2.50 -7.91 19.92
N ALA A 109 -1.53 -7.33 20.64
CA ALA A 109 -1.72 -6.07 21.37
C ALA A 109 -2.01 -4.90 20.44
N GLU A 110 -1.23 -4.76 19.37
CA GLU A 110 -1.42 -3.72 18.36
C GLU A 110 -2.82 -3.80 17.73
N GLN A 111 -3.22 -4.99 17.28
CA GLN A 111 -4.52 -5.19 16.65
C GLN A 111 -5.67 -4.90 17.62
N CYS A 112 -5.57 -5.35 18.88
CA CYS A 112 -6.60 -5.11 19.88
C CYS A 112 -6.76 -3.61 20.16
N ILE A 113 -5.65 -2.88 20.30
CA ILE A 113 -5.67 -1.43 20.52
C ILE A 113 -6.32 -0.71 19.34
N CYS A 114 -5.96 -1.08 18.12
CA CYS A 114 -6.53 -0.46 16.92
C CYS A 114 -8.03 -0.75 16.82
N ASN A 115 -8.48 -1.97 17.15
CA ASN A 115 -9.89 -2.31 17.19
C ASN A 115 -10.66 -1.47 18.22
N ASP A 116 -10.11 -1.30 19.43
CA ASP A 116 -10.75 -0.55 20.50
C ASP A 116 -10.82 0.96 20.19
N GLN A 117 -9.82 1.50 19.48
CA GLN A 117 -9.78 2.92 19.12
C GLN A 117 -10.58 3.26 17.87
N PHE A 118 -10.58 2.40 16.86
CA PHE A 118 -11.13 2.71 15.54
C PHE A 118 -12.38 1.90 15.18
N GLY A 119 -12.78 0.91 15.98
CA GLY A 119 -13.93 0.03 15.70
C GLY A 119 -15.31 0.67 15.88
N GLY A 120 -15.39 1.94 16.28
CA GLY A 120 -16.66 2.63 16.53
C GLY A 120 -17.41 3.02 15.26
N GLY A 121 -18.70 2.68 15.18
CA GLY A 121 -19.61 3.15 14.13
C GLY A 121 -20.37 4.41 14.55
N VAL A 122 -20.65 5.30 13.60
CA VAL A 122 -21.53 6.46 13.79
C VAL A 122 -22.67 6.38 12.79
N HIS A 123 -23.91 6.39 13.29
CA HIS A 123 -25.11 6.31 12.47
C HIS A 123 -25.27 7.52 11.56
N THR A 124 -25.53 7.26 10.28
CA THR A 124 -25.94 8.25 9.28
C THR A 124 -27.11 7.70 8.49
N ASP A 125 -27.97 8.59 7.99
CA ASP A 125 -29.05 8.19 7.09
C ASP A 125 -28.48 7.69 5.76
N LEU A 126 -29.04 6.58 5.26
CA LEU A 126 -28.70 6.07 3.94
C LEU A 126 -29.12 7.08 2.88
N ARG A 127 -28.23 7.34 1.92
CA ARG A 127 -28.49 8.24 0.78
C ARG A 127 -28.22 7.51 -0.51
N GLU A 128 -29.00 7.82 -1.54
CA GLU A 128 -28.99 7.11 -2.83
C GLU A 128 -27.92 7.65 -3.80
N GLU A 129 -27.24 8.75 -3.47
CA GLU A 129 -26.25 9.39 -4.35
C GLU A 129 -24.84 9.35 -3.74
N VAL A 130 -23.83 9.20 -4.59
CA VAL A 130 -22.40 9.30 -4.23
C VAL A 130 -21.63 10.13 -5.26
N THR A 131 -20.80 11.05 -4.76
CA THR A 131 -19.85 11.81 -5.59
C THR A 131 -18.42 11.36 -5.30
N PHE A 132 -17.71 10.96 -6.34
CA PHE A 132 -16.28 10.65 -6.29
C PHE A 132 -15.46 11.86 -6.73
N ILE A 133 -14.44 12.22 -5.94
CA ILE A 133 -13.45 13.24 -6.25
C ILE A 133 -12.14 12.52 -6.57
N GLY A 134 -11.74 12.61 -7.84
CA GLY A 134 -10.73 11.79 -8.50
C GLY A 134 -11.37 10.64 -9.29
N ALA A 135 -11.04 10.55 -10.57
CA ALA A 135 -11.40 9.48 -11.53
C ALA A 135 -10.21 8.52 -11.77
N GLY A 136 -9.33 8.37 -10.77
CA GLY A 136 -8.31 7.33 -10.76
C GLY A 136 -8.92 5.93 -10.66
N ILE A 137 -8.14 4.89 -10.96
CA ILE A 137 -8.67 3.53 -11.10
C ILE A 137 -9.36 3.00 -9.84
N VAL A 138 -8.89 3.35 -8.64
CA VAL A 138 -9.52 2.95 -7.38
C VAL A 138 -10.95 3.47 -7.29
N ASN A 139 -11.17 4.74 -7.63
CA ASN A 139 -12.50 5.34 -7.61
C ASN A 139 -13.37 4.84 -8.77
N LEU A 140 -12.82 4.58 -9.96
CA LEU A 140 -13.59 3.98 -11.05
C LEU A 140 -14.05 2.56 -10.71
N ILE A 141 -13.21 1.76 -10.05
CA ILE A 141 -13.62 0.44 -9.56
C ILE A 141 -14.63 0.59 -8.43
N THR A 142 -14.43 1.52 -7.49
CA THR A 142 -15.42 1.76 -6.43
C THR A 142 -16.77 2.21 -6.99
N ALA A 143 -16.77 3.05 -8.03
CA ALA A 143 -17.95 3.44 -8.76
C ALA A 143 -18.68 2.25 -9.37
N HIS A 144 -17.97 1.24 -9.93
CA HIS A 144 -18.60 -0.02 -10.36
C HIS A 144 -19.48 -0.59 -9.26
N TYR A 145 -18.89 -0.83 -8.08
CA TYR A 145 -19.58 -1.44 -6.95
C TYR A 145 -20.70 -0.54 -6.40
N ALA A 146 -20.53 0.79 -6.42
CA ALA A 146 -21.59 1.73 -6.05
C ALA A 146 -22.78 1.65 -7.02
N ILE A 147 -22.55 1.58 -8.33
CA ILE A 147 -23.64 1.46 -9.31
C ILE A 147 -24.34 0.09 -9.16
N GLU A 148 -23.59 -1.00 -8.98
CA GLU A 148 -24.16 -2.33 -8.69
C GLU A 148 -24.98 -2.35 -7.39
N ALA A 149 -24.57 -1.53 -6.41
CA ALA A 149 -25.29 -1.32 -5.17
C ALA A 149 -26.51 -0.39 -5.28
N GLY A 150 -26.81 0.14 -6.47
CA GLY A 150 -27.97 0.98 -6.74
C GLY A 150 -27.78 2.47 -6.48
N TYR A 151 -26.55 2.94 -6.26
CA TYR A 151 -26.29 4.37 -6.08
C TYR A 151 -26.29 5.11 -7.43
N SER A 152 -26.84 6.32 -7.44
CA SER A 152 -26.56 7.30 -8.49
C SER A 152 -25.16 7.88 -8.29
N VAL A 153 -24.36 7.96 -9.36
CA VAL A 153 -22.94 8.29 -9.27
C VAL A 153 -22.59 9.53 -10.08
N ARG A 154 -21.83 10.42 -9.45
CA ARG A 154 -21.13 11.56 -10.06
C ARG A 154 -19.63 11.41 -9.83
N ILE A 155 -18.80 11.71 -10.83
CA ILE A 155 -17.34 11.64 -10.73
C ILE A 155 -16.74 12.96 -11.21
N ILE A 156 -15.88 13.54 -10.38
CA ILE A 156 -15.23 14.83 -10.61
C ILE A 156 -13.72 14.62 -10.57
N ASP A 157 -12.98 15.06 -11.59
CA ASP A 157 -11.52 14.98 -11.63
C ASP A 157 -10.89 16.33 -12.01
N ALA A 158 -9.79 16.66 -11.33
CA ALA A 158 -9.00 17.86 -11.61
C ALA A 158 -8.24 17.77 -12.94
N ARG A 159 -8.06 16.58 -13.48
CA ARG A 159 -7.32 16.26 -14.71
C ARG A 159 -8.27 16.18 -15.91
N PRO A 160 -7.73 16.31 -17.14
CA PRO A 160 -8.53 16.13 -18.34
C PRO A 160 -8.99 14.68 -18.50
N ASP A 161 -10.05 14.50 -19.30
CA ASP A 161 -10.57 13.18 -19.70
C ASP A 161 -9.46 12.33 -20.35
N PRO A 162 -9.09 11.16 -19.76
CA PRO A 162 -7.99 10.35 -20.24
C PRO A 162 -8.26 9.68 -21.59
N ARG A 163 -9.50 9.68 -22.09
CA ARG A 163 -9.84 9.20 -23.45
C ARG A 163 -9.37 10.16 -24.54
N ARG A 164 -9.11 11.42 -24.19
CA ARG A 164 -8.66 12.45 -25.14
C ARG A 164 -7.15 12.37 -25.32
N LYS A 165 -6.68 12.64 -26.55
CA LYS A 165 -5.25 12.72 -26.87
C LYS A 165 -4.62 13.92 -26.15
N THR A 166 -4.08 13.67 -24.96
CA THR A 166 -3.48 14.66 -24.06
C THR A 166 -2.07 14.19 -23.68
N ASP A 167 -1.16 15.11 -23.35
CA ASP A 167 0.13 14.73 -22.78
C ASP A 167 -0.08 13.90 -21.52
N TRP A 168 0.52 12.71 -21.47
CA TRP A 168 0.42 11.78 -20.35
C TRP A 168 0.90 12.40 -19.04
N ARG A 169 1.79 13.40 -19.08
CA ARG A 169 2.26 14.14 -17.89
C ARG A 169 1.17 14.97 -17.22
N SER A 170 0.13 15.34 -17.98
CA SER A 170 -1.01 16.09 -17.45
C SER A 170 -2.06 15.22 -16.76
N LEU A 171 -1.94 13.89 -16.89
CA LEU A 171 -2.88 12.92 -16.33
C LEU A 171 -2.45 12.48 -14.93
N GLY A 172 -3.40 11.97 -14.14
CA GLY A 172 -3.10 11.37 -12.83
C GLY A 172 -2.44 10.00 -12.96
N CYS A 173 -1.92 9.46 -11.85
CA CYS A 173 -1.15 8.20 -11.78
C CYS A 173 -1.74 7.00 -12.55
N SER A 174 -3.08 6.90 -12.66
CA SER A 174 -3.72 5.76 -13.32
C SER A 174 -3.68 5.84 -14.85
N ALA A 175 -3.71 7.05 -15.42
CA ALA A 175 -3.71 7.25 -16.87
C ALA A 175 -2.40 7.88 -17.40
N GLY A 176 -1.51 8.33 -16.50
CA GLY A 176 -0.15 8.74 -16.82
C GLY A 176 0.82 7.56 -16.77
N GLY A 177 1.83 7.58 -17.65
CA GLY A 177 2.87 6.55 -17.72
C GLY A 177 2.53 5.39 -18.66
N GLY A 178 2.84 4.16 -18.25
CA GLY A 178 2.64 2.93 -19.03
C GLY A 178 1.26 2.29 -18.84
N ASP A 179 0.72 1.76 -19.95
CA ASP A 179 -0.60 1.11 -20.05
C ASP A 179 -0.60 -0.33 -19.49
N ALA A 180 -0.31 -0.46 -18.20
CA ALA A 180 -0.12 -1.76 -17.55
C ALA A 180 -0.44 -1.74 -16.06
N ARG A 181 -1.25 -2.70 -15.60
CA ARG A 181 -1.38 -3.05 -14.18
C ARG A 181 -1.44 -4.55 -13.98
N MET A 182 -1.05 -4.98 -12.78
CA MET A 182 -0.96 -6.37 -12.39
C MET A 182 -1.69 -6.60 -11.07
N PHE A 183 -2.34 -7.75 -10.98
CA PHE A 183 -2.81 -8.34 -9.75
C PHE A 183 -2.04 -9.65 -9.51
N THR A 184 -1.55 -9.85 -8.29
CA THR A 184 -1.11 -11.14 -7.74
C THR A 184 -1.46 -11.17 -6.26
N LEU A 185 -1.55 -12.36 -5.64
CA LEU A 185 -1.78 -12.44 -4.18
C LEU A 185 -0.65 -11.79 -3.37
N SER A 186 0.54 -11.72 -3.94
CA SER A 186 1.73 -11.06 -3.42
C SER A 186 2.01 -9.72 -4.12
N GLU A 187 0.98 -9.05 -4.65
CA GLU A 187 1.12 -7.72 -5.23
C GLU A 187 1.28 -6.69 -4.12
N MET A 188 2.28 -5.80 -4.27
CA MET A 188 2.78 -4.91 -3.23
C MET A 188 3.35 -5.67 -2.03
N ASP A 189 4.50 -5.19 -1.55
CA ASP A 189 5.06 -5.54 -0.25
C ASP A 189 5.03 -4.32 0.65
N ASN A 190 5.10 -4.51 1.97
CA ASN A 190 5.39 -3.40 2.86
C ASN A 190 6.87 -2.98 2.68
N TYR A 191 7.07 -1.75 2.23
CA TYR A 191 8.40 -1.25 1.88
C TYR A 191 9.28 -0.90 3.09
N ASN A 192 8.76 -0.96 4.32
CA ASN A 192 9.55 -0.82 5.55
C ASN A 192 10.15 -2.17 6.02
N CYS A 193 9.83 -3.28 5.33
CA CYS A 193 10.23 -4.63 5.76
C CYS A 193 11.70 -4.92 5.42
N ARG A 194 12.53 -5.04 6.47
CA ARG A 194 13.97 -5.32 6.37
C ARG A 194 14.32 -6.75 5.97
N ASN A 195 13.33 -7.66 6.02
CA ASN A 195 13.52 -9.05 5.62
C ASN A 195 13.54 -9.23 4.09
N ILE A 196 13.10 -8.21 3.34
CA ILE A 196 13.18 -8.20 1.88
C ILE A 196 14.56 -7.71 1.43
N HIS A 197 15.06 -6.63 2.06
CA HIS A 197 16.44 -6.17 1.94
C HIS A 197 16.95 -5.48 3.20
N GLY A 198 18.23 -5.69 3.53
CA GLY A 198 18.86 -5.06 4.69
C GLY A 198 19.01 -3.55 4.62
N ASP A 199 18.82 -2.92 3.45
CA ASP A 199 18.93 -1.47 3.25
C ASP A 199 17.58 -0.75 3.05
N MET A 200 16.43 -1.46 3.07
CA MET A 200 15.04 -0.96 2.80
C MET A 200 14.51 0.22 3.64
N ASN A 201 15.29 0.71 4.60
CA ASN A 201 14.92 1.85 5.44
C ASN A 201 15.75 3.11 5.16
N TRP A 202 16.51 3.19 4.06
CA TRP A 202 17.34 4.38 3.78
C TRP A 202 17.25 4.89 2.35
N GLN A 203 16.37 4.31 1.53
CA GLN A 203 16.26 4.60 0.10
C GLN A 203 15.83 6.03 -0.13
N PHE A 204 14.85 6.51 0.62
CA PHE A 204 14.31 7.86 0.44
C PHE A 204 15.33 8.97 0.77
N SER A 205 16.29 8.66 1.65
CA SER A 205 17.36 9.58 2.04
C SER A 205 18.54 9.60 1.06
N ARG A 206 18.66 8.60 0.18
CA ARG A 206 19.80 8.44 -0.76
C ARG A 206 19.39 8.77 -2.20
N PRO A 207 20.27 9.39 -3.00
CA PRO A 207 19.99 9.63 -4.42
C PRO A 207 19.98 8.32 -5.21
N VAL A 208 19.28 8.32 -6.35
CA VAL A 208 19.23 7.16 -7.27
C VAL A 208 20.62 6.73 -7.76
N THR A 209 21.54 7.67 -7.93
CA THR A 209 22.94 7.39 -8.29
C THR A 209 23.69 6.55 -7.25
N GLU A 210 23.21 6.53 -6.01
CA GLU A 210 23.72 5.72 -4.90
C GLU A 210 22.79 4.55 -4.55
N ARG A 211 21.96 4.12 -5.51
CA ARG A 211 20.93 3.07 -5.35
C ARG A 211 19.86 3.41 -4.29
N GLY A 212 19.68 4.69 -3.99
CA GLY A 212 18.51 5.17 -3.28
C GLY A 212 17.32 5.41 -4.22
N TRP A 213 16.30 6.05 -3.69
CA TRP A 213 15.08 6.42 -4.41
C TRP A 213 14.91 7.94 -4.50
N ASN A 214 15.79 8.75 -3.94
CA ASN A 214 15.64 10.20 -4.05
C ASN A 214 15.96 10.69 -5.47
N VAL A 215 14.96 11.27 -6.14
CA VAL A 215 15.10 11.94 -7.46
C VAL A 215 14.90 13.44 -7.37
N ALA A 216 14.72 13.96 -6.15
CA ALA A 216 14.66 15.39 -5.92
C ALA A 216 16.08 15.93 -5.72
N PRO A 217 16.37 17.18 -6.13
CA PRO A 217 17.64 17.83 -5.82
C PRO A 217 17.88 17.79 -4.29
N SER A 218 19.09 17.45 -3.84
CA SER A 218 19.38 17.24 -2.42
C SER A 218 19.08 18.46 -1.52
N SER A 219 19.16 19.67 -2.08
CA SER A 219 18.80 20.93 -1.41
C SER A 219 17.30 21.24 -1.38
N SER A 220 16.46 20.45 -2.05
CA SER A 220 15.04 20.76 -2.27
C SER A 220 14.09 20.15 -1.24
N LEU A 221 14.53 19.15 -0.46
CA LEU A 221 13.67 18.51 0.53
C LEU A 221 13.28 19.51 1.63
N LYS A 222 11.98 19.66 1.84
CA LYS A 222 11.40 20.48 2.89
C LYS A 222 11.39 19.72 4.22
N GLU A 223 11.20 20.43 5.32
CA GLU A 223 11.10 19.84 6.66
C GLU A 223 10.01 18.77 6.73
N ALA A 224 8.81 19.06 6.23
CA ALA A 224 7.73 18.08 6.20
C ALA A 224 8.06 16.80 5.39
N GLU A 225 8.90 16.90 4.36
CA GLU A 225 9.33 15.72 3.59
C GLU A 225 10.37 14.93 4.36
N ARG A 226 11.27 15.60 5.10
CA ARG A 226 12.19 14.92 6.03
C ARG A 226 11.44 14.23 7.16
N ASP A 227 10.41 14.85 7.72
CA ASP A 227 9.57 14.24 8.76
C ASP A 227 8.84 12.99 8.23
N TRP A 228 8.33 13.08 6.99
CA TRP A 228 7.71 11.94 6.32
C TRP A 228 8.71 10.78 6.14
N ILE A 229 9.93 11.10 5.69
CA ILE A 229 11.00 10.11 5.54
C ILE A 229 11.34 9.51 6.90
N ALA A 230 11.59 10.31 7.94
CA ALA A 230 11.88 9.82 9.29
C ALA A 230 10.73 8.92 9.83
N SER A 231 9.48 9.27 9.55
CA SER A 231 8.34 8.43 9.90
C SER A 231 8.33 7.09 9.14
N PHE A 232 8.76 7.07 7.89
CA PHE A 232 8.92 5.83 7.12
C PHE A 232 10.06 4.97 7.68
N GLU A 233 11.22 5.58 7.93
CA GLU A 233 12.42 4.86 8.35
C GLU A 233 12.32 4.33 9.80
N SER A 234 11.47 4.94 10.64
CA SER A 234 11.22 4.55 12.04
C SER A 234 10.29 3.35 12.25
N VAL A 235 9.62 2.84 11.20
CA VAL A 235 8.76 1.66 11.31
C VAL A 235 9.62 0.42 11.66
N PRO A 236 9.38 -0.27 12.80
CA PRO A 236 10.15 -1.44 13.19
C PRO A 236 9.78 -2.66 12.35
N GLY A 237 10.71 -3.62 12.26
CA GLY A 237 10.55 -4.81 11.40
C GLY A 237 9.30 -5.62 11.70
N TRP A 238 8.99 -5.87 12.98
CA TRP A 238 7.79 -6.63 13.36
C TRP A 238 6.48 -5.96 12.95
N LEU A 239 6.42 -4.63 12.95
CA LEU A 239 5.24 -3.85 12.56
C LEU A 239 5.12 -3.78 11.04
N ALA A 240 6.25 -3.62 10.33
CA ALA A 240 6.30 -3.72 8.88
C ALA A 240 5.79 -5.09 8.37
N GLU A 241 6.13 -6.18 9.06
CA GLU A 241 5.59 -7.50 8.76
C GLU A 241 4.09 -7.60 9.01
N ASN A 242 3.60 -7.05 10.12
CA ASN A 242 2.17 -7.01 10.43
C ASN A 242 1.36 -6.20 9.40
N TYR A 243 1.94 -5.08 8.93
CA TYR A 243 1.40 -4.30 7.83
C TYR A 243 1.39 -5.09 6.51
N ASN A 244 2.44 -5.88 6.25
CA ASN A 244 2.48 -6.77 5.09
C ASN A 244 1.38 -7.85 5.14
N ASP A 245 1.09 -8.39 6.33
CA ASP A 245 -0.02 -9.34 6.52
C ASP A 245 -1.38 -8.68 6.21
N SER A 246 -1.55 -7.40 6.57
CA SER A 246 -2.73 -6.61 6.21
C SER A 246 -2.85 -6.42 4.69
N ILE A 247 -1.75 -6.13 4.00
CA ILE A 247 -1.69 -6.02 2.53
C ILE A 247 -2.13 -7.33 1.87
N PHE A 248 -1.57 -8.47 2.27
CA PHE A 248 -1.94 -9.77 1.68
C PHE A 248 -3.35 -10.21 2.05
N ARG A 249 -3.89 -9.78 3.19
CA ARG A 249 -5.30 -9.98 3.53
C ARG A 249 -6.20 -9.33 2.49
N PHE A 250 -5.97 -8.05 2.16
CA PHE A 250 -6.80 -7.34 1.18
C PHE A 250 -6.58 -7.77 -0.27
N ASN A 251 -5.38 -8.27 -0.61
CA ASN A 251 -5.19 -8.94 -1.90
C ASN A 251 -6.02 -10.23 -2.00
N ARG A 252 -6.01 -11.05 -0.94
CA ARG A 252 -6.82 -12.29 -0.87
C ARG A 252 -8.32 -12.01 -0.87
N GLU A 253 -8.74 -10.93 -0.21
CA GLU A 253 -10.13 -10.47 -0.24
C GLU A 253 -10.55 -9.96 -1.64
N SER A 254 -9.66 -9.22 -2.32
CA SER A 254 -9.93 -8.69 -3.66
C SER A 254 -9.93 -9.78 -4.74
N HIS A 255 -9.20 -10.87 -4.53
CA HIS A 255 -9.07 -11.95 -5.52
C HIS A 255 -10.41 -12.54 -6.00
N PRO A 256 -11.29 -13.07 -5.12
CA PRO A 256 -12.58 -13.61 -5.56
C PRO A 256 -13.49 -12.53 -6.16
N LEU A 257 -13.37 -11.27 -5.73
CA LEU A 257 -14.13 -10.14 -6.27
C LEU A 257 -13.71 -9.81 -7.70
N TRP A 258 -12.40 -9.87 -7.98
CA TRP A 258 -11.87 -9.76 -9.34
C TRP A 258 -12.36 -10.90 -10.22
N ASP A 259 -12.25 -12.14 -9.75
CA ASP A 259 -12.67 -13.31 -10.54
C ASP A 259 -14.18 -13.28 -10.86
N ASP A 260 -15.01 -12.91 -9.89
CA ASP A 260 -16.45 -12.74 -10.10
C ASP A 260 -16.75 -11.64 -11.14
N TRP A 261 -16.10 -10.48 -11.05
CA TRP A 261 -16.30 -9.41 -12.04
C TRP A 261 -15.82 -9.83 -13.43
N ILE A 262 -14.66 -10.49 -13.53
CA ILE A 262 -14.16 -11.02 -14.81
C ILE A 262 -15.14 -12.03 -15.41
N ALA A 263 -15.73 -12.89 -14.58
CA ALA A 263 -16.70 -13.89 -15.03
C ALA A 263 -18.03 -13.27 -15.49
N ARG A 264 -18.51 -12.22 -14.81
CA ARG A 264 -19.75 -11.51 -15.16
C ARG A 264 -19.61 -10.61 -16.39
N GLU A 265 -18.43 -10.03 -16.61
CA GLU A 265 -18.19 -9.06 -17.68
C GLU A 265 -16.99 -9.42 -18.56
N PRO A 266 -16.94 -10.61 -19.17
CA PRO A 266 -15.75 -11.10 -19.87
C PRO A 266 -15.32 -10.20 -21.04
N GLU A 267 -16.27 -9.55 -21.72
CA GLU A 267 -16.01 -8.64 -22.84
C GLU A 267 -15.24 -7.39 -22.42
N LEU A 268 -15.55 -6.82 -21.23
CA LEU A 268 -14.83 -5.66 -20.69
C LEU A 268 -13.35 -5.98 -20.50
N PHE A 269 -13.06 -7.13 -19.88
CA PHE A 269 -11.70 -7.54 -19.57
C PHE A 269 -10.94 -8.00 -20.82
N ALA A 270 -11.61 -8.68 -21.75
CA ALA A 270 -11.03 -9.03 -23.05
C ALA A 270 -10.64 -7.78 -23.86
N ALA A 271 -11.52 -6.78 -23.94
CA ALA A 271 -11.25 -5.50 -24.59
C ALA A 271 -10.11 -4.70 -23.91
N SER A 272 -9.82 -5.04 -22.66
CA SER A 272 -8.79 -4.41 -21.84
C SER A 272 -7.48 -5.22 -21.79
N GLY A 273 -7.34 -6.23 -22.63
CA GLY A 273 -6.10 -7.00 -22.77
C GLY A 273 -5.79 -7.93 -21.60
N LEU A 274 -6.81 -8.52 -20.97
CA LEU A 274 -6.63 -9.46 -19.86
C LEU A 274 -5.65 -10.58 -20.22
N GLN A 275 -4.60 -10.73 -19.41
CA GLN A 275 -3.71 -11.88 -19.44
C GLN A 275 -3.70 -12.55 -18.09
N ARG A 276 -3.93 -13.86 -18.05
CA ARG A 276 -3.94 -14.66 -16.83
C ARG A 276 -2.54 -15.22 -16.56
N ASP A 277 -2.30 -15.47 -15.28
CA ASP A 277 -1.09 -16.01 -14.70
C ASP A 277 0.13 -15.13 -14.91
N ILE A 278 0.98 -15.09 -13.89
CA ILE A 278 2.18 -14.26 -13.90
C ILE A 278 3.39 -15.15 -13.75
N LEU A 279 4.35 -15.02 -14.66
CA LEU A 279 5.67 -15.63 -14.49
C LEU A 279 6.53 -14.72 -13.61
N ARG A 280 7.06 -15.20 -12.49
CA ARG A 280 8.08 -14.49 -11.73
C ARG A 280 9.45 -15.08 -12.07
N VAL A 281 10.36 -14.27 -12.62
CA VAL A 281 11.72 -14.65 -12.99
C VAL A 281 12.75 -13.88 -12.17
N TYR A 282 13.88 -14.52 -11.91
CA TYR A 282 14.90 -14.04 -10.99
C TYR A 282 16.28 -14.16 -11.63
N SER A 283 17.12 -13.15 -11.49
CA SER A 283 18.52 -13.21 -11.95
C SER A 283 19.45 -13.95 -10.98
N ASP A 284 19.06 -14.08 -9.70
CA ASP A 284 19.84 -14.73 -8.65
C ASP A 284 19.17 -16.00 -8.12
N ALA A 285 19.93 -17.10 -8.05
CA ALA A 285 19.43 -18.41 -7.62
C ALA A 285 19.02 -18.45 -6.14
N THR A 286 19.75 -17.75 -5.27
CA THR A 286 19.40 -17.70 -3.83
C THR A 286 18.10 -16.95 -3.62
N HIS A 287 17.95 -15.81 -4.30
CA HIS A 287 16.74 -15.01 -4.32
C HIS A 287 15.56 -15.79 -4.90
N PHE A 288 15.76 -16.56 -5.98
CA PHE A 288 14.74 -17.44 -6.53
C PHE A 288 14.21 -18.44 -5.49
N GLN A 289 15.09 -19.19 -4.80
CA GLN A 289 14.66 -20.20 -3.83
C GLN A 289 13.88 -19.59 -2.65
N ARG A 290 14.36 -18.44 -2.13
CA ARG A 290 13.68 -17.70 -1.07
C ARG A 290 12.30 -17.20 -1.53
N SER A 291 12.25 -16.61 -2.71
CA SER A 291 11.02 -16.06 -3.29
C SER A 291 10.00 -17.14 -3.60
N LYS A 292 10.42 -18.26 -4.17
CA LYS A 292 9.57 -19.44 -4.39
C LYS A 292 8.94 -19.91 -3.07
N SER A 293 9.75 -20.14 -2.05
CA SER A 293 9.26 -20.55 -0.72
C SER A 293 8.25 -19.55 -0.14
N ARG A 294 8.46 -18.26 -0.40
CA ARG A 294 7.51 -17.21 -0.03
C ARG A 294 6.21 -17.30 -0.81
N GLN A 295 6.23 -17.48 -2.14
CA GLN A 295 5.02 -17.62 -2.95
C GLN A 295 4.21 -18.86 -2.54
N ASP A 296 4.87 -19.97 -2.21
CA ASP A 296 4.23 -21.19 -1.71
C ASP A 296 3.49 -20.91 -0.39
N ARG A 297 4.13 -20.21 0.56
CA ARG A 297 3.52 -19.83 1.85
C ARG A 297 2.32 -18.88 1.70
N ILE A 298 2.35 -17.99 0.72
CA ILE A 298 1.23 -17.09 0.42
C ILE A 298 0.06 -17.85 -0.25
N GLY A 299 0.33 -19.04 -0.81
CA GLY A 299 -0.62 -19.79 -1.62
C GLY A 299 -0.74 -19.24 -3.05
N ALA A 300 0.28 -18.53 -3.54
CA ALA A 300 0.27 -17.90 -4.86
C ALA A 300 0.81 -18.82 -5.97
N THR A 301 1.62 -19.82 -5.64
CA THR A 301 2.27 -20.69 -6.64
C THR A 301 1.26 -21.56 -7.38
N LEU A 302 1.27 -21.48 -8.71
CA LEU A 302 0.55 -22.41 -9.59
C LEU A 302 1.44 -23.60 -9.96
N ARG A 303 2.66 -23.31 -10.42
CA ARG A 303 3.67 -24.33 -10.73
C ARG A 303 5.08 -23.75 -10.79
N ASN A 304 6.05 -24.62 -10.56
CA ASN A 304 7.45 -24.33 -10.86
C ASN A 304 7.72 -24.55 -12.35
N ALA A 305 8.67 -23.81 -12.92
CA ALA A 305 9.15 -24.03 -14.28
C ALA A 305 10.68 -24.07 -14.30
N SER A 306 11.22 -25.05 -15.01
CA SER A 306 12.63 -25.11 -15.37
C SER A 306 12.97 -24.03 -16.39
N LEU A 307 14.27 -23.72 -16.53
CA LEU A 307 14.73 -22.75 -17.53
C LEU A 307 14.38 -23.19 -18.97
N ASP A 308 14.44 -24.50 -19.27
CA ASP A 308 14.08 -25.03 -20.58
C ASP A 308 12.58 -24.85 -20.87
N GLU A 309 11.72 -25.10 -19.88
CA GLU A 309 10.28 -24.83 -19.99
C GLU A 309 10.01 -23.34 -20.19
N ILE A 310 10.68 -22.45 -19.44
CA ILE A 310 10.53 -21.01 -19.61
C ILE A 310 11.00 -20.58 -21.00
N ALA A 311 12.14 -21.07 -21.50
CA ALA A 311 12.63 -20.73 -22.83
C ALA A 311 11.72 -21.24 -23.97
N ALA A 312 11.02 -22.36 -23.76
CA ALA A 312 10.05 -22.91 -24.70
C ALA A 312 8.71 -22.16 -24.68
N GLU A 313 8.23 -21.81 -23.49
CA GLU A 313 6.94 -21.15 -23.28
C GLU A 313 7.00 -19.63 -23.47
N GLN A 314 8.13 -19.00 -23.14
CA GLN A 314 8.41 -17.57 -23.28
C GLN A 314 9.63 -17.36 -24.20
N PRO A 315 9.51 -17.59 -25.53
CA PRO A 315 10.64 -17.44 -26.45
C PRO A 315 11.41 -16.14 -26.34
N ILE A 316 10.74 -15.05 -25.94
CA ILE A 316 11.35 -13.73 -25.74
C ILE A 316 12.52 -13.74 -24.73
N LEU A 317 12.49 -14.66 -23.75
CA LEU A 317 13.52 -14.76 -22.70
C LEU A 317 14.66 -15.72 -23.05
N ARG A 318 14.56 -16.46 -24.17
CA ARG A 318 15.50 -17.53 -24.51
C ARG A 318 16.95 -17.07 -24.50
N ARG A 319 17.25 -15.92 -25.11
CA ARG A 319 18.60 -15.36 -25.16
C ARG A 319 19.15 -15.00 -23.77
N ALA A 320 18.32 -14.42 -22.91
CA ALA A 320 18.70 -14.09 -21.55
C ALA A 320 18.99 -15.36 -20.72
N ILE A 321 18.20 -16.42 -20.93
CA ILE A 321 18.42 -17.73 -20.30
C ILE A 321 19.73 -18.36 -20.78
N GLU A 322 19.96 -18.38 -22.10
CA GLU A 322 21.20 -18.90 -22.71
C GLU A 322 22.44 -18.13 -22.22
N ALA A 323 22.29 -16.83 -21.96
CA ALA A 323 23.35 -15.97 -21.41
C ALA A 323 23.54 -16.11 -19.89
N GLY A 324 22.66 -16.83 -19.18
CA GLY A 324 22.74 -16.99 -17.73
C GLY A 324 22.17 -15.82 -16.92
N GLU A 325 21.44 -14.91 -17.55
CA GLU A 325 20.83 -13.73 -16.90
C GLU A 325 19.57 -14.08 -16.07
N ILE A 326 19.01 -15.27 -16.28
CA ILE A 326 17.85 -15.78 -15.58
C ILE A 326 18.22 -17.09 -14.88
N SER A 327 18.14 -17.09 -13.55
CA SER A 327 18.49 -18.20 -12.67
C SER A 327 17.30 -19.12 -12.33
N GLY A 328 16.07 -18.67 -12.54
CA GLY A 328 14.88 -19.49 -12.31
C GLY A 328 13.57 -18.72 -12.41
N GLY A 329 12.45 -19.46 -12.42
CA GLY A 329 11.14 -18.86 -12.42
C GLY A 329 10.02 -19.73 -11.85
N VAL A 330 8.92 -19.08 -11.47
CA VAL A 330 7.72 -19.70 -10.90
C VAL A 330 6.49 -19.02 -11.47
N TYR A 331 5.51 -19.81 -11.90
CA TYR A 331 4.21 -19.30 -12.30
C TYR A 331 3.34 -19.13 -11.07
N VAL A 332 2.73 -17.95 -10.92
CA VAL A 332 1.86 -17.60 -9.81
C VAL A 332 0.50 -17.13 -10.29
N GLN A 333 -0.48 -17.27 -9.41
CA GLN A 333 -1.83 -16.78 -9.62
C GLN A 333 -1.83 -15.26 -9.70
N GLY A 334 -2.45 -14.76 -10.76
CA GLY A 334 -2.56 -13.34 -11.02
C GLY A 334 -3.10 -13.04 -12.40
N PHE A 335 -3.14 -11.76 -12.74
CA PHE A 335 -3.45 -11.30 -14.08
C PHE A 335 -2.88 -9.91 -14.34
N THR A 336 -2.80 -9.53 -15.60
CA THR A 336 -2.55 -8.14 -16.02
C THR A 336 -3.66 -7.61 -16.92
N LEU A 337 -3.81 -6.29 -16.94
CA LEU A 337 -4.67 -5.56 -17.86
C LEU A 337 -3.94 -4.32 -18.40
N ASN A 338 -4.34 -3.90 -19.59
CA ASN A 338 -3.99 -2.59 -20.12
C ASN A 338 -4.90 -1.55 -19.45
N LEU A 339 -4.34 -0.89 -18.43
CA LEU A 339 -5.09 -0.02 -17.54
C LEU A 339 -5.77 1.16 -18.25
N HIS A 340 -5.10 1.81 -19.20
CA HIS A 340 -5.67 2.95 -19.92
C HIS A 340 -6.88 2.52 -20.74
N ARG A 341 -6.79 1.35 -21.41
CA ARG A 341 -7.93 0.74 -22.12
C ARG A 341 -9.05 0.35 -21.16
N PHE A 342 -8.70 -0.27 -20.04
CA PHE A 342 -9.68 -0.64 -19.00
C PHE A 342 -10.42 0.59 -18.49
N MET A 343 -9.69 1.66 -18.16
CA MET A 343 -10.29 2.93 -17.73
C MET A 343 -11.20 3.52 -18.80
N ALA A 344 -10.77 3.60 -20.06
CA ALA A 344 -11.61 4.10 -21.15
C ALA A 344 -12.92 3.32 -21.28
N ASN A 345 -12.84 1.98 -21.26
CA ASN A 345 -14.01 1.11 -21.33
C ASN A 345 -14.94 1.28 -20.11
N LEU A 346 -14.40 1.49 -18.91
CA LEU A 346 -15.20 1.78 -17.72
C LEU A 346 -15.91 3.12 -17.84
N LEU A 347 -15.22 4.17 -18.29
CA LEU A 347 -15.80 5.51 -18.48
C LEU A 347 -16.98 5.47 -19.45
N ASP A 348 -16.80 4.87 -20.64
CA ASP A 348 -17.86 4.74 -21.64
C ASP A 348 -19.07 3.95 -21.11
N ARG A 349 -18.80 2.85 -20.39
CA ARG A 349 -19.85 2.02 -19.79
C ARG A 349 -20.61 2.75 -18.69
N TYR A 350 -19.92 3.54 -17.87
CA TYR A 350 -20.54 4.28 -16.77
C TYR A 350 -21.38 5.45 -17.28
N GLU A 351 -20.90 6.19 -18.28
CA GLU A 351 -21.71 7.20 -18.97
C GLU A 351 -23.00 6.58 -19.54
N GLY A 352 -22.91 5.39 -20.15
CA GLY A 352 -24.06 4.64 -20.63
C GLY A 352 -25.05 4.20 -19.52
N ARG A 353 -24.62 4.17 -18.25
CA ARG A 353 -25.44 3.90 -17.06
C ARG A 353 -25.89 5.17 -16.33
N GLY A 354 -25.67 6.34 -16.92
CA GLY A 354 -26.10 7.63 -16.37
C GLY A 354 -25.14 8.27 -15.38
N VAL A 355 -23.89 7.78 -15.29
CA VAL A 355 -22.85 8.44 -14.48
C VAL A 355 -22.45 9.76 -15.13
N VAL A 356 -22.37 10.81 -14.31
CA VAL A 356 -21.95 12.15 -14.75
C VAL A 356 -20.47 12.35 -14.46
N PHE A 357 -19.69 12.71 -15.49
CA PHE A 357 -18.27 13.05 -15.38
C PHE A 357 -18.02 14.54 -15.55
N GLU A 358 -17.23 15.11 -14.62
CA GLU A 358 -16.74 16.48 -14.69
C GLU A 358 -15.22 16.50 -14.64
N TRP A 359 -14.62 16.89 -15.75
CA TRP A 359 -13.17 16.96 -15.92
C TRP A 359 -12.65 18.39 -15.71
N ASN A 360 -11.35 18.52 -15.44
CA ASN A 360 -10.71 19.81 -15.15
C ASN A 360 -11.38 20.60 -14.01
N THR A 361 -11.95 19.89 -13.03
CA THR A 361 -12.63 20.48 -11.88
C THR A 361 -11.97 19.98 -10.60
N GLU A 362 -11.31 20.89 -9.88
CA GLU A 362 -10.49 20.55 -8.73
C GLU A 362 -11.26 20.77 -7.43
N MET A 363 -11.08 19.88 -6.46
CA MET A 363 -11.49 20.16 -5.08
C MET A 363 -10.47 21.10 -4.44
N THR A 364 -10.90 22.29 -4.04
CA THR A 364 -10.01 23.33 -3.49
C THR A 364 -9.97 23.33 -1.97
N SER A 365 -11.02 22.88 -1.30
CA SER A 365 -11.03 22.77 0.16
C SER A 365 -12.08 21.80 0.70
N MET A 366 -11.78 21.27 1.90
CA MET A 366 -12.69 20.50 2.73
C MET A 366 -12.77 21.13 4.12
N PRO A 367 -13.67 22.12 4.33
CA PRO A 367 -13.78 22.81 5.61
C PRO A 367 -14.31 21.89 6.70
N THR A 368 -13.59 21.83 7.83
CA THR A 368 -14.02 21.18 9.07
C THR A 368 -14.69 22.19 10.01
N ARG A 369 -15.72 21.72 10.70
CA ARG A 369 -16.40 22.43 11.81
C ARG A 369 -15.54 22.40 13.08
N PHE A 370 -15.99 23.11 14.11
CA PHE A 370 -15.35 23.12 15.42
C PHE A 370 -15.34 21.75 16.10
N ASP A 371 -16.33 20.90 15.81
CA ASP A 371 -16.42 19.51 16.29
C ASP A 371 -15.62 18.52 15.42
N GLY A 372 -14.82 19.02 14.48
CA GLY A 372 -14.01 18.21 13.55
C GLY A 372 -14.77 17.62 12.37
N GLN A 373 -16.11 17.77 12.31
CA GLN A 373 -16.91 17.18 11.24
C GLN A 373 -16.85 17.96 9.93
N VAL A 374 -17.08 17.26 8.82
CA VAL A 374 -17.14 17.85 7.46
C VAL A 374 -18.60 17.89 6.99
N ASP A 375 -19.05 19.07 6.56
CA ASP A 375 -20.42 19.26 6.04
C ASP A 375 -20.49 19.32 4.52
N HIS A 376 -19.37 19.62 3.84
CA HIS A 376 -19.28 19.75 2.39
C HIS A 376 -17.82 19.82 1.93
N VAL A 377 -17.59 19.66 0.63
CA VAL A 377 -16.35 20.05 -0.06
C VAL A 377 -16.63 21.24 -0.98
N VAL A 378 -15.57 21.96 -1.36
CA VAL A 378 -15.65 23.09 -2.29
C VAL A 378 -14.84 22.79 -3.55
N LEU A 379 -15.44 23.01 -4.71
CA LEU A 379 -14.80 22.85 -6.01
C LEU A 379 -14.22 24.17 -6.52
N SER A 380 -13.34 24.11 -7.53
CA SER A 380 -12.75 25.28 -8.19
C SER A 380 -13.79 26.17 -8.89
N THR A 381 -14.96 25.63 -9.18
CA THR A 381 -16.14 26.36 -9.69
C THR A 381 -16.86 27.19 -8.62
N GLY A 382 -16.53 27.00 -7.34
CA GLY A 382 -17.25 27.56 -6.20
C GLY A 382 -18.45 26.73 -5.74
N GLU A 383 -18.74 25.61 -6.41
CA GLU A 383 -19.79 24.68 -5.99
C GLU A 383 -19.47 24.06 -4.62
N ARG A 384 -20.50 23.90 -3.78
CA ARG A 384 -20.44 23.20 -2.49
C ARG A 384 -21.13 21.86 -2.63
N VAL A 385 -20.34 20.77 -2.62
CA VAL A 385 -20.87 19.41 -2.78
C VAL A 385 -21.12 18.78 -1.41
N THR A 386 -22.29 18.18 -1.23
CA THR A 386 -22.70 17.46 -0.02
C THR A 386 -23.12 16.03 -0.37
N GLY A 387 -23.44 15.18 0.60
CA GLY A 387 -23.90 13.81 0.32
C GLY A 387 -22.93 12.73 0.78
N ASN A 388 -22.89 11.60 0.07
CA ASN A 388 -21.81 10.64 0.21
C ASN A 388 -20.66 11.09 -0.70
N LEU A 389 -19.48 11.32 -0.12
CA LEU A 389 -18.32 11.85 -0.81
C LEU A 389 -17.16 10.87 -0.66
N VAL A 390 -16.54 10.48 -1.78
CA VAL A 390 -15.34 9.63 -1.77
C VAL A 390 -14.20 10.42 -2.40
N ILE A 391 -13.14 10.64 -1.64
CA ILE A 391 -12.01 11.48 -2.04
C ILE A 391 -10.79 10.59 -2.22
N SER A 392 -10.28 10.48 -3.45
CA SER A 392 -9.03 9.79 -3.78
C SER A 392 -8.08 10.75 -4.52
N PRO A 393 -7.36 11.62 -3.79
CA PRO A 393 -6.70 12.79 -4.38
C PRO A 393 -5.37 12.48 -5.09
N GLY A 394 -4.88 11.23 -5.05
CA GLY A 394 -3.53 10.90 -5.47
C GLY A 394 -2.48 11.67 -4.67
N VAL A 395 -1.41 12.13 -5.31
CA VAL A 395 -0.36 12.96 -4.68
C VAL A 395 -0.78 14.43 -4.58
N TYR A 396 -1.92 14.81 -5.16
CA TYR A 396 -2.29 16.21 -5.39
C TYR A 396 -3.16 16.81 -4.29
N ALA A 397 -3.37 16.10 -3.17
CA ALA A 397 -4.31 16.50 -2.12
C ALA A 397 -3.96 17.84 -1.47
N GLY A 398 -2.67 18.15 -1.37
CA GLY A 398 -2.13 19.46 -1.00
C GLY A 398 -2.85 20.15 0.16
N ALA A 399 -3.24 21.40 -0.08
CA ALA A 399 -3.95 22.25 0.88
C ALA A 399 -5.44 21.90 1.02
N ALA A 400 -6.04 21.20 0.05
CA ALA A 400 -7.47 20.94 0.04
C ALA A 400 -7.91 20.07 1.23
N ILE A 401 -7.02 19.21 1.72
CA ILE A 401 -7.23 18.34 2.89
C ILE A 401 -6.45 18.79 4.13
N ALA A 402 -6.00 20.05 4.21
CA ALA A 402 -5.07 20.51 5.25
C ALA A 402 -5.56 20.34 6.70
N LYS A 403 -6.86 20.17 6.92
CA LYS A 403 -7.47 19.99 8.24
C LYS A 403 -7.81 18.53 8.59
N THR A 404 -7.26 17.58 7.82
CA THR A 404 -7.48 16.14 8.01
C THR A 404 -6.29 15.47 8.67
N ALA A 405 -6.49 14.30 9.28
CA ALA A 405 -5.37 13.46 9.72
C ALA A 405 -4.51 13.00 8.54
N SER A 406 -5.10 12.85 7.35
CA SER A 406 -4.39 12.47 6.12
C SER A 406 -3.52 13.60 5.53
N HIS A 407 -3.56 14.82 6.07
CA HIS A 407 -2.70 15.89 5.61
C HIS A 407 -1.22 15.52 5.79
N ARG A 408 -0.42 15.72 4.74
CA ARG A 408 1.02 15.38 4.69
C ARG A 408 1.34 13.90 4.88
N GLN A 409 0.36 13.00 4.76
CA GLN A 409 0.61 11.56 4.81
C GLN A 409 0.94 10.97 3.43
N ILE A 410 0.56 11.65 2.34
CA ILE A 410 0.74 11.15 0.97
C ILE A 410 1.86 11.91 0.25
N CYS A 411 2.95 11.22 -0.06
CA CYS A 411 4.04 11.70 -0.92
C CYS A 411 4.00 11.01 -2.29
N GLY A 412 4.74 11.55 -3.26
CA GLY A 412 4.90 10.98 -4.58
C GLY A 412 6.14 10.08 -4.69
N VAL A 413 5.95 8.91 -5.30
CA VAL A 413 7.04 8.03 -5.74
C VAL A 413 6.85 7.67 -7.21
N LEU A 414 7.72 8.23 -8.02
CA LEU A 414 7.86 7.98 -9.44
C LEU A 414 8.13 6.49 -9.72
N GLY A 415 7.54 5.98 -10.80
CA GLY A 415 7.96 4.75 -11.48
C GLY A 415 8.13 5.05 -12.97
N ALA A 416 9.15 4.47 -13.58
CA ALA A 416 9.50 4.68 -14.97
C ALA A 416 9.06 3.50 -15.84
N TRP A 417 8.88 3.78 -17.13
CA TRP A 417 8.31 2.86 -18.10
C TRP A 417 9.12 2.86 -19.40
N LEU A 418 9.18 1.71 -20.04
CA LEU A 418 9.75 1.47 -21.36
C LEU A 418 8.86 0.48 -22.11
N SER A 419 8.59 0.72 -23.40
CA SER A 419 7.80 -0.22 -24.21
C SER A 419 8.67 -0.83 -25.30
N LEU A 420 8.70 -2.15 -25.37
CA LEU A 420 9.42 -2.92 -26.38
C LEU A 420 8.46 -3.52 -27.40
N PRO A 421 8.79 -3.52 -28.70
CA PRO A 421 7.95 -4.15 -29.71
C PRO A 421 7.91 -5.67 -29.52
N ASP A 422 6.73 -6.29 -29.59
CA ASP A 422 6.58 -7.75 -29.61
C ASP A 422 5.53 -8.20 -30.66
N PRO A 423 5.80 -7.91 -31.95
CA PRO A 423 4.87 -8.18 -33.04
C PRO A 423 4.66 -9.68 -33.28
N GLN A 424 5.61 -10.52 -32.87
CA GLN A 424 5.59 -11.96 -33.12
C GLN A 424 4.89 -12.78 -32.02
N GLY A 425 4.46 -12.17 -30.92
CA GLY A 425 3.79 -12.97 -29.88
C GLY A 425 4.73 -13.66 -28.90
N LEU A 426 5.98 -13.20 -28.75
CA LEU A 426 7.04 -13.98 -28.08
C LEU A 426 6.92 -13.98 -26.56
N LEU A 427 6.42 -12.91 -25.95
CA LEU A 427 6.01 -12.89 -24.55
C LEU A 427 4.60 -13.47 -24.43
N ARG A 428 4.43 -14.68 -23.91
CA ARG A 428 3.11 -15.35 -23.82
C ARG A 428 2.40 -15.14 -22.49
N ASN A 429 3.15 -14.90 -21.42
CA ASN A 429 2.63 -14.48 -20.13
C ASN A 429 3.30 -13.18 -19.69
N SER A 430 2.53 -12.28 -19.09
CA SER A 430 3.11 -11.16 -18.35
C SER A 430 3.98 -11.70 -17.21
N LEU A 431 5.03 -10.96 -16.86
CA LEU A 431 6.01 -11.42 -15.89
C LEU A 431 6.44 -10.34 -14.91
N LYS A 432 7.03 -10.77 -13.78
CA LYS A 432 7.86 -9.92 -12.93
C LYS A 432 9.30 -10.40 -13.00
N LEU A 433 10.22 -9.47 -13.20
CA LEU A 433 11.66 -9.73 -13.24
C LEU A 433 12.32 -9.07 -12.04
N ALA A 434 13.08 -9.86 -11.28
CA ALA A 434 13.86 -9.38 -10.13
C ALA A 434 15.36 -9.46 -10.41
N ARG A 435 16.03 -8.30 -10.43
CA ARG A 435 17.47 -8.11 -10.65
C ARG A 435 18.13 -7.51 -9.41
N LYS A 436 18.63 -8.37 -8.52
CA LYS A 436 19.24 -7.96 -7.25
C LYS A 436 20.37 -6.94 -7.47
N ASN A 437 20.40 -5.90 -6.62
CA ASN A 437 21.42 -4.84 -6.63
C ASN A 437 21.42 -3.97 -7.89
N HIS A 438 20.26 -3.82 -8.53
CA HIS A 438 20.07 -3.00 -9.72
C HIS A 438 19.21 -1.76 -9.42
N VAL A 439 19.42 -0.65 -10.14
CA VAL A 439 18.64 0.59 -9.94
C VAL A 439 17.14 0.41 -10.25
N THR A 440 16.84 -0.51 -11.15
CA THR A 440 15.50 -1.02 -11.51
C THR A 440 15.39 -2.49 -11.13
N GLU A 441 15.53 -2.78 -9.83
CA GLU A 441 15.61 -4.15 -9.33
C GLU A 441 14.32 -4.96 -9.59
N ASP A 442 13.14 -4.39 -9.35
CA ASP A 442 11.87 -5.06 -9.58
C ASP A 442 11.16 -4.47 -10.80
N ALA A 443 11.01 -5.26 -11.86
CA ALA A 443 10.35 -4.85 -13.09
C ALA A 443 9.07 -5.68 -13.33
N ASN A 444 7.96 -4.99 -13.53
CA ASN A 444 6.75 -5.60 -14.10
C ASN A 444 6.86 -5.52 -15.63
N VAL A 445 6.72 -6.64 -16.32
CA VAL A 445 6.67 -6.69 -17.79
C VAL A 445 5.31 -7.21 -18.21
N THR A 446 4.51 -6.32 -18.79
CA THR A 446 3.11 -6.59 -19.12
C THR A 446 2.95 -6.68 -20.63
N ILE A 447 2.24 -7.71 -21.09
CA ILE A 447 1.78 -7.77 -22.48
C ILE A 447 0.76 -6.64 -22.69
N GLY A 448 0.99 -5.81 -23.67
CA GLY A 448 0.12 -4.70 -23.98
C GLY A 448 0.24 -4.22 -25.41
N TRP A 449 -0.10 -2.96 -25.59
CA TRP A 449 -0.17 -2.34 -26.90
C TRP A 449 0.52 -0.99 -26.90
N GLY A 450 1.30 -0.71 -27.93
CA GLY A 450 1.91 0.60 -28.16
C GLY A 450 0.91 1.62 -28.67
N GLU A 451 1.39 2.84 -28.91
CA GLU A 451 0.54 3.97 -29.29
C GLU A 451 -0.08 3.81 -30.68
N GLN A 452 0.50 2.97 -31.54
CA GLN A 452 0.00 2.71 -32.89
C GLN A 452 -0.89 1.45 -32.94
N GLY A 453 -1.19 0.85 -31.77
CA GLY A 453 -2.00 -0.37 -31.67
C GLY A 453 -1.22 -1.64 -32.01
N GLU A 454 0.10 -1.58 -32.08
CA GLU A 454 1.01 -2.70 -32.20
C GLU A 454 1.19 -3.40 -30.85
N ARG A 455 1.46 -4.71 -30.87
CA ARG A 455 1.68 -5.48 -29.65
C ARG A 455 3.05 -5.15 -29.05
N ALA A 456 3.09 -4.96 -27.73
CA ALA A 456 4.28 -4.54 -27.01
C ALA A 456 4.45 -5.28 -25.67
N ALA A 457 5.70 -5.37 -25.21
CA ALA A 457 6.05 -5.70 -23.84
C ALA A 457 6.35 -4.38 -23.09
N ILE A 458 5.48 -4.02 -22.15
CA ILE A 458 5.56 -2.78 -21.37
C ILE A 458 6.30 -3.09 -20.07
N ILE A 459 7.51 -2.58 -19.93
CA ILE A 459 8.36 -2.69 -18.75
C ILE A 459 8.11 -1.49 -17.84
N GLY A 460 7.72 -1.74 -16.59
CA GLY A 460 7.61 -0.73 -15.54
C GLY A 460 8.52 -1.06 -14.36
N SER A 461 9.40 -0.14 -13.99
CA SER A 461 10.35 -0.34 -12.88
C SER A 461 10.86 0.98 -12.30
N GLY A 462 11.74 0.89 -11.32
CA GLY A 462 12.38 2.02 -10.66
C GLY A 462 11.47 2.75 -9.67
N TYR A 463 12.12 3.47 -8.77
CA TYR A 463 11.47 4.28 -7.75
C TYR A 463 12.17 5.63 -7.66
N GLY A 464 11.37 6.70 -7.63
CA GLY A 464 11.87 8.07 -7.52
C GLY A 464 10.99 8.92 -6.61
N PHE A 465 11.42 9.19 -5.38
CA PHE A 465 10.73 10.06 -4.43
C PHE A 465 10.72 11.51 -4.90
N THR A 466 9.52 12.05 -5.05
CA THR A 466 9.26 13.43 -5.45
C THR A 466 8.77 14.29 -4.28
N GLY A 467 8.54 13.72 -3.10
CA GLY A 467 7.94 14.42 -1.97
C GLY A 467 6.49 14.83 -2.24
N PHE A 468 6.04 15.94 -1.66
CA PHE A 468 4.65 16.41 -1.81
C PHE A 468 4.37 17.09 -3.16
N ASN A 469 5.42 17.43 -3.91
CA ASN A 469 5.28 17.98 -5.25
C ASN A 469 5.62 16.89 -6.28
N PRO A 470 4.64 16.32 -7.01
CA PRO A 470 4.90 15.27 -7.99
C PRO A 470 5.77 15.72 -9.17
N ASN A 471 5.99 17.03 -9.35
CA ASN A 471 6.86 17.57 -10.39
C ASN A 471 8.29 17.86 -9.89
N ASN A 472 8.62 17.55 -8.62
CA ASN A 472 9.96 17.75 -8.08
C ASN A 472 10.88 16.61 -8.50
N ILE A 473 11.31 16.64 -9.77
CA ILE A 473 12.10 15.61 -10.42
C ILE A 473 13.33 16.27 -11.04
N ASP A 474 14.51 15.82 -10.63
CA ASP A 474 15.77 16.12 -11.30
C ASP A 474 15.91 15.24 -12.57
N GLU A 475 16.12 15.87 -13.71
CA GLU A 475 16.15 15.18 -15.01
C GLU A 475 17.35 14.22 -15.13
N ASP A 476 18.50 14.52 -14.53
CA ASP A 476 19.68 13.65 -14.58
C ASP A 476 19.47 12.41 -13.71
N LEU A 477 18.83 12.56 -12.55
CA LEU A 477 18.46 11.43 -11.70
C LEU A 477 17.37 10.57 -12.35
N LEU A 478 16.40 11.18 -13.05
CA LEU A 478 15.42 10.44 -13.84
C LEU A 478 16.09 9.66 -14.98
N ASN A 479 17.06 10.25 -15.67
CA ASN A 479 17.83 9.58 -16.72
C ASN A 479 18.57 8.36 -16.17
N THR A 480 19.06 8.40 -14.93
CA THR A 480 19.67 7.24 -14.27
C THR A 480 18.68 6.07 -14.12
N ILE A 481 17.41 6.36 -13.81
CA ILE A 481 16.35 5.31 -13.77
C ILE A 481 16.09 4.77 -15.18
N TYR A 482 16.02 5.65 -16.19
CA TYR A 482 15.82 5.22 -17.57
C TYR A 482 16.97 4.36 -18.09
N ASP A 483 18.21 4.68 -17.75
CA ASP A 483 19.37 3.88 -18.12
C ASP A 483 19.28 2.47 -17.50
N GLY A 484 18.75 2.34 -16.28
CA GLY A 484 18.45 1.03 -15.69
C GLY A 484 17.35 0.24 -16.43
N LEU A 485 16.31 0.91 -16.91
CA LEU A 485 15.29 0.28 -17.76
C LEU A 485 15.87 -0.17 -19.10
N ILE A 486 16.71 0.66 -19.72
CA ILE A 486 17.42 0.36 -20.97
C ILE A 486 18.35 -0.84 -20.76
N ASP A 487 19.11 -0.87 -19.67
CA ASP A 487 19.97 -2.01 -19.33
C ASP A 487 19.16 -3.30 -19.15
N THR A 488 18.00 -3.22 -18.48
CA THR A 488 17.08 -4.35 -18.32
C THR A 488 16.55 -4.84 -19.67
N ALA A 489 16.19 -3.93 -20.56
CA ALA A 489 15.74 -4.28 -21.91
C ALA A 489 16.86 -4.93 -22.74
N ALA A 490 18.06 -4.35 -22.74
CA ALA A 490 19.21 -4.86 -23.48
C ALA A 490 19.65 -6.24 -22.98
N THR A 491 19.59 -6.47 -21.66
CA THR A 491 20.04 -7.72 -21.03
C THR A 491 18.99 -8.83 -21.17
N CYS A 492 17.73 -8.53 -20.84
CA CYS A 492 16.70 -9.57 -20.73
C CYS A 492 15.85 -9.75 -22.00
N PHE A 493 15.83 -8.75 -22.89
CA PHE A 493 15.03 -8.71 -24.11
C PHE A 493 15.85 -8.18 -25.31
N PRO A 494 17.05 -8.73 -25.57
CA PRO A 494 18.05 -8.13 -26.48
C PRO A 494 17.53 -7.94 -27.90
N GLU A 495 16.74 -8.87 -28.43
CA GLU A 495 16.23 -8.80 -29.80
C GLU A 495 15.20 -7.68 -29.98
N GLN A 496 14.32 -7.49 -29.00
CA GLN A 496 13.31 -6.43 -29.01
C GLN A 496 13.96 -5.06 -28.74
N TYR A 497 14.95 -5.01 -27.85
CA TYR A 497 15.75 -3.82 -27.62
C TYR A 497 16.47 -3.37 -28.91
N GLN A 498 17.15 -4.30 -29.59
CA GLN A 498 17.85 -4.01 -30.85
C GLN A 498 16.89 -3.49 -31.93
N SER A 499 15.70 -4.10 -32.04
CA SER A 499 14.65 -3.64 -32.96
C SER A 499 14.22 -2.19 -32.68
N LEU A 500 14.14 -1.81 -31.39
CA LEU A 500 13.78 -0.45 -30.97
C LEU A 500 14.89 0.57 -31.29
N ILE A 501 16.16 0.18 -31.16
CA ILE A 501 17.32 0.99 -31.55
C ILE A 501 17.35 1.23 -33.06
N GLU A 502 17.14 0.17 -33.86
CA GLU A 502 17.10 0.25 -35.32
C GLU A 502 15.97 1.16 -35.82
N ALA A 503 14.83 1.16 -35.12
CA ALA A 503 13.70 2.04 -35.40
C ALA A 503 13.91 3.50 -34.93
N GLY A 504 14.93 3.78 -34.10
CA GLY A 504 15.22 5.12 -33.59
C GLY A 504 14.19 5.67 -32.58
N SER A 505 13.32 4.83 -32.03
CA SER A 505 12.15 5.24 -31.22
C SER A 505 12.31 5.02 -29.72
N LEU A 506 13.49 4.57 -29.25
CA LEU A 506 13.72 4.28 -27.82
C LEU A 506 13.27 5.41 -26.88
N ARG A 507 13.69 6.65 -27.14
CA ARG A 507 13.40 7.79 -26.26
C ARG A 507 11.91 8.15 -26.22
N GLU A 508 11.16 7.88 -27.27
CA GLU A 508 9.72 8.19 -27.36
C GLU A 508 8.88 7.24 -26.49
N THR A 509 9.39 6.03 -26.25
CA THR A 509 8.73 5.01 -25.43
C THR A 509 8.96 5.17 -23.92
N LEU A 510 9.91 6.03 -23.51
CA LEU A 510 10.22 6.28 -22.12
C LEU A 510 9.18 7.21 -21.49
N LYS A 511 8.58 6.77 -20.38
CA LYS A 511 7.58 7.52 -19.63
C LYS A 511 7.79 7.35 -18.13
N TYR A 512 7.08 8.14 -17.32
CA TYR A 512 6.99 7.91 -15.88
C TYR A 512 5.57 8.12 -15.36
N CYS A 513 5.31 7.73 -14.13
CA CYS A 513 4.11 8.11 -13.39
C CYS A 513 4.46 8.32 -11.92
N VAL A 514 3.75 9.19 -11.21
CA VAL A 514 4.00 9.43 -9.78
C VAL A 514 2.89 8.78 -8.94
N ARG A 515 3.28 7.80 -8.13
CA ARG A 515 2.37 6.99 -7.30
C ARG A 515 2.22 7.62 -5.92
N PRO A 516 1.02 7.63 -5.32
CA PRO A 516 0.80 8.13 -3.97
C PRO A 516 1.26 7.11 -2.92
N TRP A 517 2.19 7.50 -2.06
CA TRP A 517 2.78 6.65 -1.02
C TRP A 517 2.63 7.24 0.38
N THR A 518 2.62 6.36 1.39
CA THR A 518 2.51 6.70 2.82
C THR A 518 3.74 6.24 3.60
N PRO A 519 4.01 6.84 4.78
CA PRO A 519 5.18 6.45 5.55
C PRO A 519 5.04 5.05 6.15
N SER A 520 3.80 4.59 6.41
CA SER A 520 3.53 3.25 6.96
C SER A 520 3.68 2.13 5.93
N GLY A 521 3.76 2.44 4.64
CA GLY A 521 3.69 1.42 3.61
C GLY A 521 2.27 0.85 3.39
N LEU A 522 1.23 1.42 4.00
CA LEU A 522 -0.18 1.03 3.86
C LEU A 522 -1.00 2.07 3.11
N GLY A 523 -2.17 1.68 2.58
CA GLY A 523 -3.17 2.68 2.18
C GLY A 523 -3.69 3.48 3.37
N LEU A 524 -4.32 4.62 3.10
CA LEU A 524 -5.03 5.44 4.08
C LEU A 524 -6.53 5.27 3.92
N PHE A 525 -7.23 5.23 5.04
CA PHE A 525 -8.67 5.20 5.12
C PHE A 525 -9.12 6.10 6.28
N GLU A 526 -9.78 7.20 5.96
CA GLU A 526 -10.25 8.18 6.93
C GLU A 526 -11.73 8.51 6.65
N THR A 527 -12.53 8.64 7.70
CA THR A 527 -13.97 8.90 7.54
C THR A 527 -14.45 10.08 8.39
N TYR A 528 -15.35 10.86 7.83
CA TYR A 528 -16.05 11.96 8.51
C TYR A 528 -17.55 11.78 8.34
N LYS A 529 -18.32 12.03 9.40
CA LYS A 529 -19.76 11.81 9.41
C LYS A 529 -20.49 12.96 10.09
N SER A 530 -21.25 13.71 9.31
CA SER A 530 -22.15 14.75 9.78
C SER A 530 -23.58 14.46 9.34
N LYS A 531 -24.54 15.27 9.81
CA LYS A 531 -25.91 15.24 9.27
C LYS A 531 -25.95 15.58 7.77
N ALA A 532 -24.95 16.31 7.27
CA ALA A 532 -24.90 16.81 5.90
C ALA A 532 -24.05 15.92 4.97
N CYS A 533 -23.07 15.17 5.48
CA CYS A 533 -22.18 14.35 4.66
C CYS A 533 -21.70 13.06 5.34
N CYS A 534 -21.43 12.05 4.51
CA CYS A 534 -20.48 10.98 4.84
C CYS A 534 -19.29 11.12 3.87
N VAL A 535 -18.13 11.52 4.38
CA VAL A 535 -16.91 11.66 3.59
C VAL A 535 -15.99 10.49 3.90
N VAL A 536 -15.51 9.84 2.85
CA VAL A 536 -14.47 8.81 2.93
C VAL A 536 -13.27 9.29 2.13
N LEU A 537 -12.15 9.53 2.81
CA LEU A 537 -10.88 9.88 2.19
C LEU A 537 -10.02 8.61 2.14
N VAL A 538 -9.63 8.23 0.93
CA VAL A 538 -8.74 7.09 0.68
C VAL A 538 -7.58 7.51 -0.21
N GLY A 539 -6.43 6.84 -0.09
CA GLY A 539 -5.26 7.19 -0.89
C GLY A 539 -4.00 6.50 -0.43
N GLY A 540 -2.87 6.87 -1.03
CA GLY A 540 -1.57 6.40 -0.53
C GLY A 540 -1.34 4.89 -0.65
N HIS A 541 -2.07 4.19 -1.52
CA HIS A 541 -2.01 2.73 -1.66
C HIS A 541 -0.68 2.20 -2.26
N ASN A 542 0.39 2.99 -2.26
CA ASN A 542 1.70 2.70 -2.80
C ASN A 542 1.63 2.09 -4.21
N THR A 543 1.97 0.81 -4.34
CA THR A 543 1.89 0.03 -5.58
C THR A 543 0.67 -0.90 -5.64
N GLY A 544 -0.07 -1.07 -4.54
CA GLY A 544 -1.17 -2.03 -4.40
C GLY A 544 -2.57 -1.51 -4.71
N GLY A 545 -2.74 -0.21 -4.98
CA GLY A 545 -4.08 0.39 -5.16
C GLY A 545 -4.95 -0.29 -6.21
N PHE A 546 -4.37 -0.73 -7.34
CA PHE A 546 -5.12 -1.51 -8.34
C PHE A 546 -5.50 -2.89 -7.83
N ALA A 547 -4.55 -3.63 -7.25
CA ALA A 547 -4.78 -5.00 -6.81
C ALA A 547 -5.84 -5.09 -5.72
N GLN A 548 -5.87 -4.10 -4.82
CA GLN A 548 -6.77 -4.03 -3.67
C GLN A 548 -8.08 -3.28 -3.95
N ALA A 549 -8.28 -2.74 -5.15
CA ALA A 549 -9.40 -1.86 -5.44
C ALA A 549 -10.80 -2.46 -5.12
N PRO A 550 -11.08 -3.76 -5.35
CA PRO A 550 -12.35 -4.35 -4.91
C PRO A 550 -12.56 -4.37 -3.39
N ALA A 551 -11.52 -4.68 -2.61
CA ALA A 551 -11.60 -4.61 -1.13
C ALA A 551 -11.76 -3.17 -0.64
N ILE A 552 -11.05 -2.21 -1.28
CA ILE A 552 -11.20 -0.78 -0.99
C ILE A 552 -12.66 -0.34 -1.26
N ALA A 553 -13.24 -0.76 -2.40
CA ALA A 553 -14.63 -0.47 -2.72
C ALA A 553 -15.60 -1.03 -1.67
N SER A 554 -15.38 -2.27 -1.23
CA SER A 554 -16.16 -2.92 -0.18
C SER A 554 -16.07 -2.14 1.15
N ALA A 555 -14.87 -1.69 1.52
CA ALA A 555 -14.66 -0.86 2.71
C ALA A 555 -15.37 0.50 2.61
N ILE A 556 -15.31 1.17 1.46
CA ILE A 556 -15.98 2.46 1.23
C ILE A 556 -17.50 2.31 1.36
N LEU A 557 -18.08 1.30 0.70
CA LEU A 557 -19.53 1.04 0.79
C LEU A 557 -19.95 0.64 2.20
N ALA A 558 -19.12 -0.11 2.92
CA ALA A 558 -19.35 -0.43 4.32
C ALA A 558 -19.40 0.85 5.17
N ALA A 559 -18.43 1.77 5.02
CA ALA A 559 -18.39 3.03 5.75
C ALA A 559 -19.66 3.87 5.53
N MET A 560 -20.11 4.00 4.26
CA MET A 560 -21.33 4.72 3.89
C MET A 560 -22.60 4.10 4.48
N ARG A 561 -22.64 2.76 4.57
CA ARG A 561 -23.76 2.00 5.15
C ARG A 561 -23.66 1.85 6.66
N ASN A 562 -22.65 2.46 7.28
CA ASN A 562 -22.32 2.30 8.69
C ASN A 562 -22.11 0.83 9.11
N ASN A 563 -21.58 0.02 8.19
CA ASN A 563 -21.09 -1.32 8.46
C ASN A 563 -19.59 -1.25 8.71
N HIS A 564 -19.10 -2.18 9.52
CA HIS A 564 -17.68 -2.32 9.79
C HIS A 564 -16.97 -3.05 8.65
N HIS A 565 -15.76 -2.60 8.32
CA HIS A 565 -14.82 -3.33 7.47
C HIS A 565 -13.43 -3.30 8.11
N GLN A 566 -12.68 -4.40 8.02
CA GLN A 566 -11.36 -4.49 8.66
C GLN A 566 -10.37 -3.41 8.17
N MET A 567 -10.50 -2.98 6.90
CA MET A 567 -9.71 -1.87 6.33
C MET A 567 -9.91 -0.52 7.06
N HIS A 568 -11.06 -0.30 7.71
CA HIS A 568 -11.30 0.92 8.50
C HIS A 568 -10.35 1.02 9.69
N ILE A 569 -9.81 -0.12 10.15
CA ILE A 569 -8.84 -0.22 11.23
C ILE A 569 -7.44 -0.35 10.65
N ASP A 570 -7.25 -1.31 9.75
CA ASP A 570 -5.91 -1.67 9.29
C ASP A 570 -5.24 -0.55 8.49
N TYR A 571 -6.03 0.23 7.74
CA TYR A 571 -5.56 1.37 6.94
C TYR A 571 -5.95 2.72 7.59
N HIS A 572 -6.35 2.70 8.86
CA HIS A 572 -6.67 3.93 9.58
C HIS A 572 -5.47 4.88 9.59
N THR A 573 -5.70 6.17 9.30
CA THR A 573 -4.62 7.15 9.14
C THR A 573 -3.73 7.29 10.37
N ASP A 574 -4.30 7.18 11.57
CA ASP A 574 -3.56 7.27 12.82
C ASP A 574 -2.91 5.96 13.29
N ARG A 575 -3.04 4.85 12.55
CA ARG A 575 -2.51 3.55 12.98
C ARG A 575 -1.00 3.61 13.28
N LEU A 576 -0.22 4.30 12.45
CA LEU A 576 1.22 4.43 12.68
C LEU A 576 1.54 5.35 13.87
N SER A 577 0.85 6.48 14.01
CA SER A 577 1.11 7.44 15.09
C SER A 577 0.81 6.83 16.46
N LEU A 578 -0.17 5.92 16.55
CA LEU A 578 -0.38 5.10 17.75
C LEU A 578 0.84 4.30 18.18
N MET A 579 1.78 4.02 17.28
CA MET A 579 2.92 3.14 17.52
C MET A 579 4.23 3.90 17.65
N THR A 580 4.31 5.11 17.10
CA THR A 580 5.55 5.89 17.01
C THR A 580 5.53 7.19 17.81
N GLN A 581 4.37 7.70 18.24
CA GLN A 581 4.35 8.88 19.11
C GLN A 581 4.71 8.50 20.56
N THR A 582 5.89 8.93 20.99
CA THR A 582 6.12 9.37 22.37
C THR A 582 5.40 10.70 22.50
N ASP A 583 4.32 10.76 23.28
CA ASP A 583 3.75 12.05 23.63
C ASP A 583 4.88 12.94 24.16
N MET A 584 5.21 14.01 23.44
CA MET A 584 6.02 15.11 23.94
C MET A 584 5.21 15.85 25.01
N TRP A 585 5.01 15.23 26.17
CA TRP A 585 4.62 15.95 27.39
C TRP A 585 5.87 16.66 27.93
N MET A 586 6.30 17.71 27.24
CA MET A 586 7.03 18.82 27.85
C MET A 586 6.05 19.97 28.04
N THR A 587 5.36 19.95 29.18
CA THR A 587 4.87 21.17 29.85
C THR A 587 5.60 21.30 31.17
#